data_AF-J9EFE9-F1
#
_entry.id   AF-J9EFE9-F1
#
_cell.length_a   1.000
_cell.length_b   1.000
_cell.length_c   1.000
_cell.angle_alpha   90.00
_cell.angle_beta   90.00
_cell.angle_gamma   90.00
#
_symmetry.space_group_name_H-M   'P 1'
#
loop_
_entity.id
_entity.type
_entity.pdbx_description
1 polymer ?
#
loop_
_entity_poly.entity_id
_entity_poly.type
_entity_poly.pdbx_seq_one_letter_code
_entity_poly.pdbx_strand_id
1 'polypeptide(L)' 'RKSKHRPKLIKSKKLWTASSAIFFAATTMATIGYGNIVPATSYGRIACIIFALFGVPLAIITIGDLGKFLSECIIWLYN' A
#
# COMPACT_ATOMS: atom_id res chain seq x y z
N ARG A 1 -22.13 10.18 43.94
CA ARG A 1 -22.27 8.90 43.19
C ARG A 1 -22.59 9.20 41.72
N LYS A 2 -21.63 8.95 40.83
CA LYS A 2 -21.73 8.54 39.40
C LYS A 2 -20.47 9.07 38.70
N SER A 3 -19.41 8.26 38.82
CA SER A 3 -18.22 8.34 37.98
C SER A 3 -18.66 8.25 36.52
N LYS A 4 -18.69 9.39 35.83
CA LYS A 4 -18.97 9.46 34.40
C LYS A 4 -17.70 9.00 33.70
N HIS A 5 -17.66 7.70 33.40
CA HIS A 5 -16.66 7.06 32.56
C HIS A 5 -16.62 7.82 31.23
N ARG A 6 -15.74 8.83 31.11
CA ARG A 6 -15.45 9.46 29.82
C ARG A 6 -14.84 8.34 28.98
N PRO A 7 -15.46 7.91 27.87
CA PRO A 7 -14.78 7.00 26.97
C PRO A 7 -13.47 7.67 26.61
N LYS A 8 -12.36 6.98 26.86
CA LYS A 8 -11.00 7.42 26.56
C LYS A 8 -11.05 8.02 25.16
N LEU A 9 -10.75 9.31 25.04
CA LEU A 9 -10.66 10.03 23.78
C LEU A 9 -9.70 9.19 22.92
N ILE A 10 -10.25 8.41 22.00
CA ILE A 10 -9.49 7.53 21.13
C ILE A 10 -8.61 8.49 20.36
N LYS A 11 -7.33 8.53 20.72
CA LYS A 11 -6.27 9.31 20.07
C LYS A 11 -6.54 9.20 18.58
N SER A 12 -6.96 10.31 17.95
CA SER A 12 -7.30 10.35 16.52
C SER A 12 -6.16 9.65 15.79
N LYS A 13 -6.39 8.41 15.36
CA LYS A 13 -5.37 7.66 14.65
C LYS A 13 -5.14 8.46 13.39
N LYS A 14 -3.95 9.03 13.23
CA LYS A 14 -3.55 9.72 12.01
C LYS A 14 -3.59 8.66 10.91
N LEU A 15 -4.74 8.54 10.22
CA LEU A 15 -4.98 7.49 9.22
C LEU A 15 -3.89 7.51 8.15
N TRP A 16 -3.38 8.71 7.85
CA TRP A 16 -2.20 8.96 7.04
C TRP A 16 -0.93 9.07 7.90
N THR A 17 -0.36 7.92 8.24
CA THR A 17 1.02 7.79 8.74
C THR A 17 1.91 7.31 7.58
N ALA A 18 3.22 7.56 7.62
CA ALA A 18 4.12 7.15 6.53
C ALA A 18 3.97 5.65 6.17
N SER A 19 3.89 4.78 7.17
CA SER A 19 3.71 3.34 6.98
C SER A 19 2.39 2.99 6.28
N SER A 20 1.28 3.64 6.65
CA SER A 20 -0.01 3.38 6.01
C SER A 20 -0.10 3.99 4.61
N ALA A 21 0.60 5.10 4.35
CA ALA A 21 0.71 5.70 3.02
C ALA A 21 1.51 4.81 2.06
N ILE A 22 2.65 4.26 2.52
CA ILE A 22 3.46 3.32 1.74
C ILE A 22 2.67 2.04 1.47
N PHE A 23 1.97 1.50 2.47
CA PHE A 23 1.14 0.32 2.29
C PHE A 23 0.00 0.57 1.29
N PHE A 24 -0.66 1.73 1.35
CA PHE A 24 -1.65 2.14 0.36
C PHE A 24 -1.04 2.23 -1.05
N ALA A 25 0.13 2.85 -1.19
CA ALA A 25 0.81 2.98 -2.47
C ALA A 25 1.22 1.60 -3.04
N ALA A 26 1.83 0.74 -2.22
CA ALA A 26 2.22 -0.61 -2.62
C ALA A 26 1.03 -1.46 -3.06
N THR A 27 -0.07 -1.45 -2.28
CA THR A 27 -1.29 -2.21 -2.62
C THR A 27 -2.02 -1.64 -3.82
N THR A 28 -1.90 -0.34 -4.09
CA THR A 28 -2.42 0.31 -5.30
C THR A 28 -1.60 -0.09 -6.53
N MET A 29 -0.25 -0.09 -6.45
CA MET A 29 0.60 -0.57 -7.55
C MET A 29 0.37 -2.06 -7.83
N ALA A 30 0.24 -2.86 -6.77
CA ALA A 30 -0.06 -4.28 -6.86
C ALA A 30 -1.50 -4.58 -7.30
N THR A 31 -2.33 -3.56 -7.55
CA THR A 31 -3.75 -3.67 -7.94
C THR A 31 -4.66 -4.39 -6.92
N ILE A 32 -4.21 -4.58 -5.68
CA ILE A 32 -4.99 -5.21 -4.61
C ILE A 32 -6.11 -4.28 -4.12
N GLY A 33 -5.76 -3.01 -3.85
CA GLY A 33 -6.72 -1.95 -3.58
C GLY A 33 -7.73 -2.22 -2.44
N TYR A 34 -7.26 -2.45 -1.21
CA TYR A 34 -8.13 -2.74 -0.05
C TYR A 34 -9.22 -1.69 0.25
N GLY A 35 -9.09 -0.46 -0.23
CA GLY A 35 -10.09 0.61 -0.04
C GLY A 35 -10.23 1.17 1.38
N ASN A 36 -9.48 0.64 2.36
CA ASN A 36 -9.55 1.09 3.76
C ASN A 36 -9.04 2.53 3.97
N ILE A 37 -8.13 3.00 3.12
CA ILE A 37 -7.59 4.36 3.13
C ILE A 37 -7.64 4.85 1.69
N VAL A 38 -8.32 5.96 1.44
CA VAL A 38 -8.45 6.54 0.10
C VAL A 38 -8.23 8.05 0.13
N PRO A 39 -7.64 8.65 -0.91
CA PRO A 39 -7.54 10.10 -0.99
C PRO A 39 -8.94 10.71 -1.15
N ALA A 40 -9.38 11.45 -0.14
CA ALA A 40 -10.65 12.16 -0.17
C ALA A 40 -10.59 13.44 -1.03
N THR A 41 -9.40 13.99 -1.27
CA THR A 41 -9.18 15.22 -2.03
C THR A 41 -9.14 14.96 -3.53
N SER A 42 -9.68 15.87 -4.34
CA SER A 42 -9.68 15.77 -5.81
C SER A 42 -8.27 15.65 -6.37
N TYR A 43 -7.33 16.45 -5.86
CA TYR A 43 -5.91 16.37 -6.24
C TYR A 43 -5.25 15.04 -5.89
N GLY A 44 -5.56 14.48 -4.71
CA GLY A 44 -5.04 13.18 -4.28
C GLY A 44 -5.53 12.03 -5.16
N ARG A 45 -6.78 12.11 -5.65
CA ARG A 45 -7.32 11.13 -6.60
C ARG A 45 -6.60 11.19 -7.95
N ILE A 46 -6.37 12.38 -8.49
CA ILE A 46 -5.64 12.55 -9.76
C ILE A 46 -4.21 12.00 -9.63
N ALA A 47 -3.51 12.33 -8.54
CA ALA A 47 -2.18 11.78 -8.26
C ALA A 47 -2.20 10.25 -8.18
N CYS A 48 -3.22 9.67 -7.52
CA CYS A 48 -3.41 8.22 -7.42
C CYS A 48 -3.65 7.56 -8.77
N ILE A 49 -4.40 8.20 -9.67
CA ILE A 49 -4.66 7.69 -11.03
C ILE A 49 -3.36 7.67 -11.85
N ILE A 50 -2.61 8.78 -11.85
CA ILE A 50 -1.31 8.86 -12.55
C ILE A 50 -0.37 7.78 -12.01
N PHE A 51 -0.29 7.67 -10.68
CA PHE A 51 0.54 6.67 -10.03
C PHE A 51 0.12 5.24 -10.40
N ALA A 52 -1.17 4.93 -10.49
CA ALA A 52 -1.64 3.61 -10.91
C ALA A 52 -1.31 3.32 -12.39
N LEU A 53 -1.45 4.31 -13.28
CA LEU A 53 -1.16 4.15 -14.71
C LEU A 53 0.30 3.77 -14.99
N PHE A 54 1.25 4.38 -14.28
CA PHE A 54 2.67 4.04 -14.41
C PHE A 54 3.08 2.88 -13.51
N GLY A 55 2.45 2.75 -12.34
CA GLY A 55 2.77 1.74 -11.34
C GLY A 55 2.45 0.33 -11.79
N VAL A 56 1.33 0.12 -12.50
CA VAL A 56 0.94 -1.22 -12.98
C VAL A 56 1.94 -1.79 -14.00
N PRO A 57 2.33 -1.08 -15.08
CA PRO A 57 3.38 -1.54 -15.99
C PRO A 57 4.72 -1.81 -15.28
N LEU A 58 5.14 -0.92 -14.38
CA LEU A 58 6.37 -1.12 -13.60
C LEU A 58 6.28 -2.34 -12.70
N ALA A 59 5.13 -2.58 -12.06
CA ALA A 59 4.90 -3.75 -11.23
C ALA A 59 5.03 -5.05 -12.05
N ILE A 60 4.48 -5.08 -13.26
CA ILE A 60 4.57 -6.25 -14.15
C ILE A 60 6.04 -6.55 -14.53
N ILE A 61 6.80 -5.52 -14.92
CA ILE A 61 8.22 -5.67 -15.29
C ILE A 61 9.04 -6.16 -14.09
N THR A 62 8.88 -5.50 -12.93
CA THR A 62 9.60 -5.86 -11.71
C THR A 62 9.27 -7.27 -11.21
N ILE A 63 8.00 -7.71 -11.31
CA ILE A 63 7.62 -9.08 -10.97
C ILE A 63 8.30 -10.08 -11.93
N GLY A 64 8.38 -9.76 -13.21
CA GLY A 64 9.07 -10.59 -14.20
C GLY A 64 10.57 -10.76 -13.90
N ASP A 65 11.25 -9.66 -13.58
CA ASP A 65 12.66 -9.70 -13.21
C ASP A 65 12.91 -10.40 -11.87
N LEU A 66 12.03 -10.19 -10.88
CA LEU A 66 12.06 -10.92 -9.62
C LEU A 66 11.88 -12.42 -9.82
N GLY A 67 11.01 -12.82 -10.74
CA GLY A 67 10.80 -14.23 -11.10
C GLY A 67 12.05 -14.88 -11.70
N LYS A 68 12.76 -14.16 -12.57
CA LYS A 68 14.05 -14.62 -13.13
C LYS A 68 15.11 -14.79 -12.06
N PHE A 69 15.27 -13.78 -11.19
CA PHE A 69 16.20 -13.84 -10.07
C PHE A 69 15.90 -15.04 -9.15
N LEU A 70 14.62 -15.25 -8.82
CA LEU A 70 14.20 -16.38 -8.00
C LEU A 70 14.48 -17.71 -8.69
N SER A 71 14.22 -17.82 -9.99
CA SER A 71 14.50 -19.03 -10.77
C SER A 71 16.00 -19.35 -10.80
N GLU A 72 16.87 -18.34 -10.98
CA GLU A 72 18.32 -18.52 -10.91
C GLU A 72 18.77 -18.96 -9.51
N CYS A 73 18.23 -18.35 -8.45
CA CYS A 73 18.50 -18.78 -7.08
C CYS A 73 18.06 -20.22 -6.81
N ILE A 74 16.91 -20.64 -7.33
CA ILE A 74 16.41 -22.01 -7.17
C ILE A 74 17.33 -23.01 -7.88
N ILE A 75 17.75 -22.70 -9.11
CA ILE A 75 18.68 -23.55 -9.87
C ILE A 75 20.01 -23.64 -9.14
N TRP A 76 20.51 -22.52 -8.61
CA TRP A 76 21.75 -22.50 -7.83
C TRP A 76 21.64 -23.26 -6.51
N LEU A 77 20.49 -23.22 -5.85
CA LEU A 77 20.24 -23.96 -4.62
C LEU A 77 20.09 -25.47 -4.86
N TYR A 78 19.56 -25.85 -6.02
CA TYR A 78 19.30 -27.25 -6.37
C TYR A 78 20.57 -28.00 -6.84
N ASN A 79 21.54 -27.29 -7.40
CA ASN A 79 22.80 -27.85 -7.90
C ASN A 79 23.95 -27.72 -6.90
#